data_AF-A0A2G2NMD9-F1
#
_entry.id   AF-A0A2G2NMD9-F1
#
_cell.length_a   1.000
_cell.length_b   1.000
_cell.length_c   1.000
_cell.angle_alpha   90.00
_cell.angle_beta   90.00
_cell.angle_gamma   90.00
#
_symmetry.space_group_name_H-M   'P 1'
#
loop_
_entity.id
_entity.type
_entity.pdbx_description
1 polymer ?
#
loop_
_entity_poly.entity_id
_entity_poly.type
_entity_poly.pdbx_seq_one_letter_code
_entity_poly.pdbx_strand_id
1 'polypeptide(L)'
;MSNEKDLLGKIQAISSIIAAIAIPLVIAGVGWMLQANIAEQGLQKDYVAMAIKILTDEQNAEDDNLREWAVSVLDKTAPVPFTPELREQLQSGEVKFGGFYFPRPPEQLMEPPRPLIDLPENEPATVGDVFDNALDNRERFQANAIRHRLLQQWIRETEQVVKEGNRKLREIESQ
;
A
#
# COMPACT_ATOMS: atom_id res chain seq x y z
N MET A 1 -27.24 -60.57 32.89
CA MET A 1 -26.05 -60.21 32.08
C MET A 1 -26.37 -59.68 30.68
N SER A 2 -27.49 -60.02 30.01
CA SER A 2 -27.82 -59.42 28.68
C SER A 2 -28.30 -57.97 28.74
N ASN A 3 -29.09 -57.57 29.75
CA ASN A 3 -29.64 -56.21 29.82
C ASN A 3 -28.59 -55.11 30.07
N GLU A 4 -27.55 -55.38 30.86
CA GLU A 4 -26.47 -54.40 31.09
C GLU A 4 -25.67 -54.12 29.82
N LYS A 5 -25.37 -55.15 29.03
CA LYS A 5 -24.62 -54.99 27.78
C LYS A 5 -25.40 -54.17 26.75
N ASP A 6 -26.72 -54.35 26.69
CA ASP A 6 -27.60 -53.58 25.80
C ASP A 6 -27.73 -52.09 26.24
N LEU A 7 -27.83 -51.83 27.55
CA LEU A 7 -27.84 -50.46 28.08
C LEU A 7 -26.53 -49.71 27.83
N LEU A 8 -25.39 -50.38 28.06
CA LEU A 8 -24.07 -49.80 27.77
C LEU A 8 -23.91 -49.49 26.28
N GLY A 9 -24.37 -50.39 25.40
CA GLY A 9 -24.37 -50.17 23.96
C GLY A 9 -25.22 -48.98 23.52
N LYS A 10 -26.42 -48.80 24.11
CA LYS A 10 -27.31 -47.66 23.83
C LYS A 10 -26.71 -46.33 24.29
N ILE A 11 -26.13 -46.29 25.49
CA ILE A 11 -25.46 -45.10 26.01
C ILE A 11 -24.27 -44.72 25.14
N GLN A 12 -23.48 -45.71 24.71
CA GLN A 12 -22.34 -45.48 23.83
C GLN A 12 -22.77 -44.95 22.45
N ALA A 13 -23.84 -45.52 21.87
CA ALA A 13 -24.38 -45.04 20.59
C ALA A 13 -24.90 -43.61 20.68
N ILE A 14 -25.66 -43.27 21.73
CA ILE A 14 -26.15 -41.90 21.97
C ILE A 14 -24.99 -40.93 22.16
N SER A 15 -23.98 -41.32 22.93
CA SER A 15 -22.79 -40.50 23.16
C SER A 15 -22.01 -40.25 21.85
N SER A 16 -21.90 -41.26 20.99
CA SER A 16 -21.24 -41.14 19.69
C SER A 16 -21.99 -40.20 18.74
N ILE A 17 -23.33 -40.25 18.74
CA ILE A 17 -24.17 -39.36 17.90
C ILE A 17 -24.06 -37.91 18.40
N ILE A 18 -24.14 -37.72 19.72
CA ILE A 18 -23.99 -36.38 20.32
C ILE A 18 -22.60 -35.83 20.00
N ALA A 19 -21.54 -36.62 20.14
CA ALA A 19 -20.18 -36.20 19.80
C ALA A 19 -20.02 -35.85 18.31
N ALA A 20 -20.60 -36.67 17.41
CA ALA A 20 -20.55 -36.45 15.96
C ALA A 20 -21.23 -35.12 15.54
N ILE A 21 -22.22 -34.65 16.29
CA ILE A 21 -22.89 -33.37 16.04
C ILE A 21 -22.22 -32.22 16.80
N ALA A 22 -21.78 -32.45 18.04
CA ALA A 22 -21.20 -31.42 18.89
C ALA A 22 -19.88 -30.89 18.34
N ILE A 23 -19.01 -31.75 17.79
CA ILE A 23 -17.70 -31.34 17.28
C ILE A 23 -17.83 -30.31 16.14
N PRO A 24 -18.60 -30.56 15.06
CA PRO A 24 -18.83 -29.56 14.02
C PRO A 24 -19.41 -28.25 14.53
N LEU A 25 -20.35 -28.30 15.49
CA LEU A 25 -20.97 -27.09 16.05
C LEU A 25 -19.98 -26.24 16.83
N VAL A 26 -19.10 -26.86 17.62
CA VAL A 26 -18.05 -26.14 18.36
C VAL A 26 -17.06 -25.48 17.40
N ILE A 27 -16.60 -26.21 16.37
CA ILE A 27 -15.69 -25.65 15.36
C ILE A 27 -16.35 -24.49 14.62
N ALA A 28 -17.62 -24.63 14.23
CA ALA A 28 -18.37 -23.56 13.58
C ALA A 28 -18.50 -22.32 14.48
N GLY A 29 -18.81 -22.51 15.76
CA GLY A 29 -18.93 -21.40 16.72
C GLY A 29 -17.60 -20.67 16.96
N VAL A 30 -16.53 -21.41 17.24
CA VAL A 30 -15.19 -20.82 17.46
C VAL A 30 -14.65 -20.19 16.17
N GLY A 31 -14.84 -20.86 15.04
CA GLY A 31 -14.44 -20.36 13.73
C GLY A 31 -15.13 -19.04 13.40
N TRP A 32 -16.44 -18.94 13.63
CA TRP A 32 -17.18 -17.70 13.40
C TRP A 32 -16.69 -16.56 14.32
N MET A 33 -16.47 -16.85 15.60
CA MET A 33 -15.94 -15.85 16.54
C MET A 33 -14.55 -15.36 16.13
N LEU A 34 -13.65 -16.25 15.74
CA LEU A 34 -12.29 -15.88 15.32
C LEU A 34 -12.32 -15.07 14.01
N GLN A 35 -13.12 -15.51 13.04
CA GLN A 35 -13.24 -14.85 11.75
C GLN A 35 -13.85 -13.45 11.89
N ALA A 36 -14.83 -13.26 12.78
CA ALA A 36 -15.40 -11.95 13.09
C ALA A 36 -14.35 -10.99 13.67
N ASN A 37 -13.53 -11.46 14.62
CA ASN A 37 -12.45 -10.64 15.21
C ASN A 37 -11.37 -10.28 14.17
N ILE A 38 -10.98 -11.23 13.32
CA ILE A 38 -9.99 -10.98 12.26
C ILE A 38 -10.53 -9.96 11.24
N ALA A 39 -11.80 -10.09 10.84
CA ALA A 39 -12.43 -9.17 9.91
C ALA A 39 -12.49 -7.73 10.46
N GLU A 40 -12.85 -7.58 11.74
CA GLU A 40 -12.91 -6.29 12.43
C GLU A 40 -11.52 -5.62 12.50
N GLN A 41 -10.48 -6.37 12.88
CA GLN A 41 -9.11 -5.86 12.92
C GLN A 41 -8.59 -5.48 11.53
N GLY A 42 -8.94 -6.25 10.50
CA GLY A 42 -8.61 -5.94 9.10
C GLY A 42 -9.22 -4.62 8.67
N LEU A 43 -10.52 -4.43 8.95
CA LEU A 43 -11.24 -3.20 8.61
C LEU A 43 -10.67 -1.97 9.33
N GLN A 44 -10.32 -2.10 10.62
CA GLN A 44 -9.68 -1.02 11.37
C GLN A 44 -8.33 -0.61 10.77
N LYS A 45 -7.51 -1.58 10.36
CA LYS A 45 -6.23 -1.31 9.70
C LYS A 45 -6.41 -0.55 8.39
N ASP A 46 -7.39 -0.92 7.58
CA ASP A 46 -7.67 -0.26 6.30
C ASP A 46 -8.16 1.18 6.51
N TYR A 47 -9.00 1.42 7.52
CA TYR A 47 -9.42 2.77 7.90
C TYR A 47 -8.25 3.64 8.40
N VAL A 48 -7.36 3.09 9.23
CA VAL A 48 -6.15 3.80 9.70
C VAL A 48 -5.24 4.16 8.53
N ALA A 49 -5.01 3.23 7.61
CA ALA A 49 -4.20 3.50 6.42
C ALA A 49 -4.82 4.60 5.53
N MET A 50 -6.14 4.59 5.37
CA MET A 50 -6.86 5.63 4.64
C MET A 50 -6.76 6.99 5.34
N ALA A 51 -6.93 7.03 6.67
CA ALA A 51 -6.83 8.24 7.45
C ALA A 51 -5.42 8.85 7.39
N ILE A 52 -4.36 8.02 7.51
CA ILE A 52 -2.97 8.47 7.33
C ILE A 52 -2.78 9.07 5.93
N LYS A 53 -3.29 8.40 4.88
CA LYS A 53 -3.20 8.89 3.51
C LYS A 53 -3.87 10.26 3.35
N ILE A 54 -5.05 10.45 3.92
CA ILE A 54 -5.75 11.75 3.88
C ILE A 54 -4.94 12.84 4.58
N LEU A 55 -4.39 12.54 5.77
CA LEU A 55 -3.62 13.52 6.55
C LEU A 55 -2.22 13.80 5.97
N THR A 56 -1.72 12.98 5.05
CA THR A 56 -0.39 13.14 4.43
C THR A 56 -0.45 13.70 3.01
N ASP A 57 -1.60 13.65 2.34
CA ASP A 57 -1.76 14.13 0.97
C ASP A 57 -2.05 15.64 0.94
N GLU A 58 -1.12 16.42 0.37
CA GLU A 58 -1.24 17.87 0.26
C GLU A 58 -2.48 18.33 -0.52
N GLN A 59 -3.04 17.49 -1.41
CA GLN A 59 -4.26 17.82 -2.14
C GLN A 59 -5.51 17.78 -1.25
N ASN A 60 -5.47 17.00 -0.16
CA ASN A 60 -6.55 16.89 0.81
C ASN A 60 -6.37 17.86 1.99
N ALA A 61 -5.31 18.68 1.98
CA ALA A 61 -5.03 19.64 3.04
C ALA A 61 -6.13 20.72 3.18
N GLU A 62 -6.88 20.98 2.12
CA GLU A 62 -7.93 22.01 2.06
C GLU A 62 -9.34 21.47 2.39
N ASP A 63 -9.53 20.15 2.54
CA ASP A 63 -10.83 19.58 2.93
C ASP A 63 -10.88 19.29 4.43
N ASP A 64 -11.34 20.28 5.19
CA ASP A 64 -11.47 20.22 6.66
C ASP A 64 -12.34 19.03 7.12
N ASN A 65 -13.37 18.66 6.36
CA ASN A 65 -14.28 17.57 6.73
C ASN A 65 -13.59 16.20 6.59
N LEU A 66 -12.84 16.00 5.50
CA LEU A 66 -12.07 14.78 5.28
C LEU A 66 -10.97 14.61 6.33
N ARG A 67 -10.33 15.72 6.73
CA ARG A 67 -9.32 15.69 7.78
C ARG A 67 -9.93 15.45 9.15
N GLU A 68 -11.04 16.08 9.49
CA GLU A 68 -11.77 15.79 10.73
C GLU A 68 -12.15 14.30 10.83
N TRP A 69 -12.64 13.72 9.74
CA TRP A 69 -12.91 12.29 9.65
C TRP A 69 -11.66 11.45 9.91
N ALA A 70 -10.55 11.78 9.24
CA ALA A 70 -9.29 11.04 9.38
C ALA A 70 -8.74 11.09 10.81
N VAL A 71 -8.76 12.26 11.45
CA VAL A 71 -8.35 12.40 12.85
C VAL A 71 -9.28 11.62 13.77
N SER A 72 -10.59 11.65 13.54
CA SER A 72 -11.57 10.89 14.33
C SER A 72 -11.38 9.38 14.21
N VAL A 73 -11.01 8.88 13.03
CA VAL A 73 -10.70 7.46 12.80
C VAL A 73 -9.43 7.06 13.56
N LEU A 74 -8.37 7.86 13.47
CA LEU A 74 -7.12 7.59 14.18
C LEU A 74 -7.31 7.62 15.70
N ASP A 75 -8.05 8.59 16.22
CA ASP A 75 -8.32 8.70 17.66
C ASP A 75 -9.16 7.53 18.19
N LYS A 76 -10.19 7.09 17.45
CA LYS A 76 -11.02 5.92 17.84
C LYS A 76 -10.27 4.59 17.80
N THR A 77 -9.25 4.48 16.94
CA THR A 77 -8.46 3.25 16.77
C THR A 77 -7.20 3.26 17.63
N ALA A 78 -6.83 4.40 18.21
CA ALA A 78 -5.68 4.53 19.09
C ALA A 78 -5.95 3.84 20.45
N PRO A 79 -5.00 3.05 20.97
CA PRO A 79 -5.08 2.50 22.33
C PRO A 79 -5.11 3.59 23.42
N VAL A 80 -4.57 4.76 23.12
CA VAL A 80 -4.55 5.94 23.98
C VAL A 80 -5.21 7.09 23.22
N PRO A 81 -6.29 7.69 23.74
CA PRO A 81 -6.95 8.82 23.10
C PRO A 81 -6.02 10.00 22.90
N PHE A 82 -6.21 10.73 21.81
CA PHE A 82 -5.44 11.93 21.53
C PHE A 82 -5.82 13.05 22.50
N THR A 83 -4.85 13.89 22.83
CA THR A 83 -5.14 15.12 23.58
C THR A 83 -5.89 16.11 22.67
N PRO A 84 -6.68 17.03 23.25
CA PRO A 84 -7.37 18.06 22.46
C PRO A 84 -6.42 18.85 21.56
N GLU A 85 -5.23 19.15 22.06
CA GLU A 85 -4.20 19.92 21.35
C GLU A 85 -3.68 19.14 20.13
N LEU A 86 -3.40 17.84 20.30
CA LEU A 86 -2.94 16.99 19.19
C LEU A 86 -4.04 16.83 18.13
N ARG A 87 -5.30 16.74 18.54
CA ARG A 87 -6.45 16.67 17.63
C ARG A 87 -6.53 17.94 16.78
N GLU A 88 -6.43 19.10 17.41
CA GLU A 88 -6.47 20.40 16.73
C GLU A 88 -5.29 20.56 15.76
N GLN A 89 -4.08 20.17 16.18
CA GLN A 89 -2.88 20.22 15.33
C GLN A 89 -2.97 19.30 14.10
N LEU A 90 -3.55 18.10 14.28
CA LEU A 90 -3.78 17.14 13.20
C LEU A 90 -4.95 17.54 12.30
N GLN A 91 -5.88 18.36 12.77
CA GLN A 91 -6.98 18.95 11.97
C GLN A 91 -6.52 20.20 11.23
N SER A 92 -5.64 21.01 11.82
CA SER A 92 -5.12 22.25 11.21
C SER A 92 -4.02 21.99 10.19
N GLY A 93 -3.22 20.94 10.38
CA GLY A 93 -2.17 20.51 9.43
C GLY A 93 -0.80 21.02 9.80
N GLU A 94 -0.73 21.58 11.00
CA GLU A 94 0.50 21.93 11.68
C GLU A 94 1.38 20.70 11.90
N VAL A 95 0.77 19.58 12.29
CA VAL A 95 1.48 18.29 12.37
C VAL A 95 1.49 17.65 10.99
N LYS A 96 2.60 17.87 10.29
CA LYS A 96 2.96 17.05 9.13
C LYS A 96 3.54 15.76 9.68
N PHE A 97 2.81 14.64 9.52
CA PHE A 97 3.43 13.33 9.62
C PHE A 97 4.67 13.38 8.74
N GLY A 98 5.85 13.06 9.29
CA GLY A 98 7.15 13.15 8.63
C GLY A 98 7.14 12.42 7.29
N GLY A 99 6.66 13.13 6.27
CA GLY A 99 6.49 12.66 4.93
C GLY A 99 7.83 12.83 4.28
N PHE A 100 8.41 11.73 3.84
CA PHE A 100 9.57 11.74 2.99
C PHE A 100 9.26 12.68 1.81
N TYR A 101 9.82 13.89 1.82
CA TYR A 101 9.79 14.75 0.66
C TYR A 101 10.71 14.10 -0.38
N PHE A 102 10.13 13.21 -1.18
CA PHE A 102 10.78 12.76 -2.39
C PHE A 102 10.49 13.86 -3.42
N PRO A 103 11.46 14.71 -3.78
CA PRO A 103 11.25 15.72 -4.81
C PRO A 103 10.69 15.03 -6.05
N ARG A 104 9.79 15.70 -6.78
CA ARG A 104 9.32 15.14 -8.05
C ARG A 104 10.50 15.07 -9.04
N PRO A 105 10.62 13.99 -9.84
CA PRO A 105 11.64 13.94 -10.88
C PRO A 105 11.48 15.11 -11.85
N PRO A 106 12.57 15.64 -12.43
CA PRO A 106 12.50 16.62 -13.50
C PRO A 106 11.58 16.15 -14.62
N GLU A 107 10.70 17.01 -15.11
CA GLU A 107 9.65 16.67 -16.07
C GLU A 107 10.21 16.06 -17.37
N GLN A 108 11.38 16.53 -17.81
CA GLN A 108 12.06 16.05 -19.01
C GLN A 108 12.51 14.58 -18.90
N LEU A 109 12.67 14.07 -17.68
CA LEU A 109 13.04 12.67 -17.42
C LEU A 109 11.82 11.75 -17.33
N MET A 110 10.62 12.33 -17.17
CA MET A 110 9.35 11.61 -17.07
C MET A 110 8.63 11.46 -18.42
N GLU A 111 9.09 12.18 -19.44
CA GLU A 111 8.60 12.01 -20.81
C GLU A 111 8.76 10.54 -21.28
N PRO A 112 7.71 9.95 -21.88
CA PRO A 112 7.76 8.58 -22.37
C PRO A 112 8.88 8.40 -23.40
N PRO A 113 9.41 7.18 -23.56
CA PRO A 113 10.43 6.90 -24.55
C PRO A 113 9.89 7.21 -25.95
N ARG A 114 10.71 7.87 -26.77
CA ARG A 114 10.34 8.14 -28.16
C ARG A 114 10.14 6.80 -28.89
N PRO A 115 9.00 6.58 -29.55
CA PRO A 115 8.75 5.35 -30.28
C PRO A 115 9.70 5.24 -31.49
N LEU A 116 9.88 4.00 -31.93
CA LEU A 116 10.55 3.68 -33.18
C LEU A 116 9.76 4.29 -34.35
N ILE A 117 10.48 4.76 -35.35
CA ILE A 117 9.90 5.17 -36.64
C ILE A 117 9.88 3.93 -37.53
N ASP A 118 8.70 3.56 -38.00
CA ASP A 118 8.56 2.50 -39.00
C ASP A 118 9.12 2.97 -40.36
N LEU A 119 9.55 2.01 -41.17
CA LEU A 119 9.96 2.32 -42.54
C LEU A 119 8.75 2.89 -43.31
N PRO A 120 8.96 3.88 -44.20
CA PRO A 120 7.87 4.47 -44.97
C PRO A 120 7.14 3.38 -45.78
N GLU A 121 5.81 3.38 -45.73
CA GLU A 121 4.95 2.40 -46.43
C GLU A 121 4.90 2.61 -47.96
N ASN A 122 5.60 3.62 -48.47
CA ASN A 122 5.64 3.94 -49.89
C ASN A 122 6.47 2.88 -50.64
N GLU A 123 5.94 2.29 -51.72
CA GLU A 123 6.63 1.31 -52.57
C GLU A 123 8.02 1.80 -53.07
N PRO A 124 8.90 0.85 -53.44
CA PRO A 124 9.74 0.08 -52.52
C PRO A 124 10.76 0.99 -51.81
N ALA A 125 10.89 0.82 -50.49
CA ALA A 125 11.92 1.49 -49.69
C ALA A 125 13.30 1.30 -50.33
N THR A 126 13.98 2.41 -50.63
CA THR A 126 15.33 2.35 -51.15
C THR A 126 16.31 1.97 -50.03
N VAL A 127 17.50 1.50 -50.42
CA VAL A 127 18.59 1.22 -49.47
C VAL A 127 18.91 2.49 -48.66
N GLY A 128 18.82 3.68 -49.27
CA GLY A 128 18.98 4.96 -48.59
C GLY A 128 17.95 5.16 -47.47
N ASP A 129 16.67 4.93 -47.76
CA ASP A 129 15.59 5.06 -46.77
C ASP A 129 15.79 4.13 -45.57
N VAL A 130 16.31 2.92 -45.79
CA VAL A 130 16.64 1.97 -44.72
C VAL A 130 17.80 2.48 -43.87
N PHE A 131 18.84 3.04 -44.49
CA PHE A 131 19.96 3.63 -43.76
C PHE A 131 19.54 4.84 -42.95
N ASP A 132 18.77 5.76 -43.54
CA ASP A 132 18.29 6.97 -42.87
C ASP A 132 17.35 6.62 -41.71
N ASN A 133 16.40 5.69 -41.92
CA ASN A 133 15.53 5.19 -40.86
C ASN A 133 16.33 4.52 -39.72
N ALA A 134 17.36 3.73 -40.06
CA ALA A 134 18.22 3.10 -39.07
C ALA A 134 19.03 4.13 -38.27
N LEU A 135 19.50 5.21 -38.90
CA LEU A 135 20.19 6.31 -38.24
C LEU A 135 19.24 7.05 -37.29
N ASP A 136 18.04 7.43 -37.76
CA ASP A 136 17.03 8.11 -36.94
C ASP A 136 16.61 7.27 -35.72
N ASN A 137 16.37 5.97 -35.93
CA ASN A 137 16.01 5.06 -34.84
C ASN A 137 17.17 4.86 -33.85
N ARG A 138 18.42 4.86 -34.33
CA ARG A 138 19.60 4.82 -33.46
C ARG A 138 19.72 6.08 -32.60
N GLU A 139 19.49 7.26 -33.16
CA GLU A 139 19.51 8.52 -32.40
C GLU A 139 18.43 8.54 -31.31
N ARG A 140 17.20 8.10 -31.65
CA ARG A 140 16.09 7.96 -30.68
C ARG A 140 16.43 6.99 -29.56
N PHE A 141 17.00 5.84 -29.89
CA PHE A 141 17.44 4.86 -28.91
C PHE A 141 18.49 5.45 -27.96
N GLN A 142 19.49 6.17 -28.49
CA GLN A 142 20.51 6.83 -27.67
C GLN A 142 19.91 7.90 -26.75
N ALA A 143 19.00 8.74 -27.26
CA ALA A 143 18.32 9.75 -26.46
C ALA A 143 17.50 9.12 -25.32
N ASN A 144 16.73 8.05 -25.62
CA ASN A 144 15.97 7.29 -24.62
C ASN A 144 16.90 6.68 -23.55
N ALA A 145 18.04 6.11 -23.96
CA ALA A 145 19.01 5.50 -23.05
C ALA A 145 19.67 6.54 -22.13
N ILE A 146 20.02 7.72 -22.64
CA ILE A 146 20.56 8.83 -21.85
C ILE A 146 19.54 9.29 -20.82
N ARG A 147 18.29 9.55 -21.23
CA ARG A 147 17.20 9.95 -20.32
C ARG A 147 17.00 8.93 -19.22
N HIS A 148 16.95 7.64 -19.56
CA HIS A 148 16.79 6.57 -18.58
C HIS A 148 17.94 6.53 -17.57
N ARG A 149 19.19 6.68 -18.03
CA ARG A 149 20.35 6.73 -17.13
C ARG A 149 20.30 7.93 -16.19
N LEU A 150 19.94 9.10 -16.70
CA LEU A 150 19.80 10.31 -15.88
C LEU A 150 18.70 10.17 -14.83
N LEU A 151 17.56 9.57 -15.19
CA LEU A 151 16.48 9.27 -14.25
C LEU A 151 16.95 8.31 -13.15
N GLN A 152 17.65 7.23 -13.51
CA GLN A 152 18.22 6.31 -12.53
C GLN A 152 19.23 6.98 -11.60
N GLN A 153 20.09 7.85 -12.15
CA GLN A 153 21.05 8.61 -11.36
C GLN A 153 20.35 9.54 -10.37
N TRP A 154 19.35 10.29 -10.84
CA TRP A 154 18.57 11.20 -10.01
C TRP A 154 17.85 10.47 -8.87
N ILE A 155 17.28 9.28 -9.12
CA ILE A 155 16.65 8.44 -8.08
C ILE A 155 17.69 8.08 -7.00
N ARG A 156 18.87 7.60 -7.40
CA ARG A 156 19.93 7.20 -6.46
C ARG A 156 20.44 8.36 -5.62
N GLU A 157 20.63 9.52 -6.23
CA GLU A 157 21.06 10.73 -5.52
C GLU A 157 20.00 11.19 -4.52
N THR A 158 18.73 11.15 -4.92
CA THR A 158 17.60 11.51 -4.06
C THR A 158 17.49 10.57 -2.85
N GLU A 159 17.62 9.25 -3.05
CA GLU A 159 17.64 8.27 -1.96
C GLU A 159 18.75 8.55 -0.93
N GLN A 160 19.93 8.98 -1.38
CA GLN A 160 21.04 9.34 -0.49
C GLN A 160 20.72 10.59 0.32
N VAL A 161 20.18 11.63 -0.31
CA VAL A 161 19.76 12.87 0.37
C VAL A 161 18.71 12.57 1.43
N VAL A 162 17.72 11.74 1.10
CA VAL A 162 16.67 11.31 2.03
C VAL A 162 17.28 10.53 3.20
N LYS A 163 18.17 9.57 2.95
CA LYS A 163 18.83 8.79 4.00
C LYS A 163 19.62 9.66 4.96
N GLU A 164 20.34 10.65 4.43
CA GLU A 164 21.11 11.62 5.21
C GLU A 164 20.21 12.56 6.02
N GLY A 165 19.13 13.06 5.44
CA GLY A 165 18.12 13.86 6.14
C GLY A 165 17.53 13.10 7.33
N ASN A 166 17.15 11.84 7.13
CA ASN A 166 16.63 10.98 8.20
C ASN A 166 17.66 10.72 9.31
N ARG A 167 18.94 10.57 8.96
CA ARG A 167 20.01 10.41 9.95
C ARG A 167 20.09 11.64 10.85
N LYS A 168 20.10 12.84 10.27
CA LYS A 168 20.17 14.10 11.02
C LYS A 168 18.94 14.35 11.89
N LEU A 169 17.75 14.02 11.41
CA LEU A 169 16.52 14.15 12.21
C LEU A 169 16.58 13.29 13.48
N ARG A 170 17.04 12.03 13.36
CA ARG A 170 17.22 11.15 14.53
C ARG A 170 18.27 11.65 15.52
N GLU A 171 19.29 12.36 15.05
CA GLU A 171 20.31 12.98 15.92
C GLU A 171 19.78 14.21 16.66
N ILE A 172 18.76 14.89 16.12
CA ILE A 172 18.06 16.00 16.78
C ILE A 172 17.08 15.47 17.82
N GLU A 173 16.35 14.39 17.51
CA GLU A 173 15.40 13.75 18.44
C GLU A 173 16.08 13.08 19.66
N SER A 174 17.39 12.82 19.60
CA SER A 174 18.15 12.20 20.69
C SER A 174 18.86 13.19 21.63
N GLN A 175 18.69 14.50 21.42
CA GLN A 175 19.19 15.59 22.28
C GLN A 175 18.06 16.18 23.14
#